data_AF-A0A2E1QA03-F1
#
_entry.id   AF-A0A2E1QA03-F1
#
_cell.length_a   1.000
_cell.length_b   1.000
_cell.length_c   1.000
_cell.angle_alpha   90.00
_cell.angle_beta   90.00
_cell.angle_gamma   90.00
#
_symmetry.space_group_name_H-M   'P 1'
#
loop_
_entity.id
_entity.type
_entity.pdbx_description
1 polymer ?
#
loop_
_entity_poly.entity_id
_entity_poly.type
_entity_poly.pdbx_seq_one_letter_code
_entity_poly.pdbx_strand_id
1 'polypeptide(L)'
;MLDLISNDSNVKLIDFLTNKGKSEALNAGFKKCSGNVVLTLDADLQDDPKEIDSFIDKVRQTNGLVSGWKKNRLDSLSKRIQSKIFNFVLRFLTGIRIHDFNCGFKAYPVEAVKMINIYGGLHRFIPILVKNNGFKVSELIVNHRKREHGNSKYTKSRIFHGFFDLITLMFFKKYLTRPLHLFGSLGLLLFLVGVMINIYLTINWFNGIWITPFKNPLFFLGLLLLIIGVQFFSIGLVCELIVNINKNKNIDIARYFNFEE
;
A
#
# COMPACT_ATOMS: atom_id res chain seq x y z
N MET A 1 -1.86 27.12 19.73
CA MET A 1 -0.86 26.20 19.12
C MET A 1 0.46 26.92 18.91
N LEU A 2 0.47 28.12 18.32
CA LEU A 2 1.66 28.97 18.25
C LEU A 2 2.25 29.28 19.64
N ASP A 3 1.39 29.62 20.61
CA ASP A 3 1.82 29.83 22.01
C ASP A 3 2.41 28.57 22.68
N LEU A 4 2.02 27.38 22.23
CA LEU A 4 2.56 26.12 22.76
C LEU A 4 3.99 25.91 22.25
N ILE A 5 4.24 26.26 20.98
CA ILE A 5 5.54 26.10 20.33
C ILE A 5 6.53 27.14 20.86
N SER A 6 6.08 28.37 21.16
CA SER A 6 6.93 29.39 21.76
C SER A 6 7.38 29.03 23.18
N ASN A 7 6.57 28.24 23.90
CA ASN A 7 6.80 27.94 25.31
C ASN A 7 7.41 26.54 25.57
N ASP A 8 7.36 25.62 24.59
CA ASP A 8 7.92 24.27 24.73
C ASP A 8 8.77 23.87 23.52
N SER A 9 10.09 23.77 23.74
CA SER A 9 11.08 23.35 22.74
C SER A 9 10.90 21.91 22.22
N ASN A 10 10.15 21.06 22.94
CA ASN A 10 9.85 19.70 22.52
C ASN A 10 8.70 19.64 21.51
N VAL A 11 7.93 20.73 21.37
CA VAL A 11 6.82 20.82 20.43
C VAL A 11 7.31 21.41 19.11
N LYS A 12 7.05 20.69 18.02
CA LYS A 12 7.36 21.15 16.65
C LYS A 12 6.09 21.08 15.81
N LEU A 13 5.85 22.11 15.02
CA LEU A 13 4.72 22.19 14.09
C LEU A 13 5.18 22.06 12.65
N ILE A 14 4.44 21.26 11.88
CA ILE A 14 4.54 21.21 10.43
C ILE A 14 3.19 21.69 9.90
N ASP A 15 3.17 22.90 9.35
CA ASP A 15 1.98 23.50 8.76
C ASP A 15 2.02 23.36 7.23
N PHE A 16 0.93 22.87 6.64
CA PHE A 16 0.81 22.70 5.20
C PHE A 16 -0.08 23.81 4.63
N LEU A 17 0.34 24.42 3.52
CA LEU A 17 -0.45 25.45 2.81
C LEU A 17 -1.84 24.96 2.37
N THR A 18 -2.02 23.65 2.19
CA THR A 18 -3.29 23.02 1.78
C THR A 18 -3.48 21.70 2.52
N ASN A 19 -4.73 21.23 2.61
CA ASN A 19 -5.02 19.92 3.21
C ASN A 19 -4.42 18.77 2.37
N LYS A 20 -3.38 18.12 2.90
CA LYS A 20 -2.69 16.98 2.26
C LYS A 20 -3.15 15.61 2.77
N GLY A 21 -4.05 15.56 3.74
CA GLY A 21 -4.53 14.32 4.33
C GLY A 21 -3.54 13.61 5.27
N LYS A 22 -3.97 12.47 5.85
CA LYS A 22 -3.26 11.79 6.96
C LYS A 22 -1.90 11.20 6.54
N SER A 23 -1.80 10.58 5.37
CA SER A 23 -0.56 9.92 4.95
C SER A 23 0.57 10.93 4.78
N GLU A 24 0.32 12.04 4.08
CA GLU A 24 1.33 13.10 3.88
C GLU A 24 1.75 13.77 5.19
N ALA A 25 0.80 14.00 6.10
CA ALA A 25 1.10 14.54 7.43
C ALA A 25 2.02 13.60 8.23
N LEU A 26 1.73 12.31 8.24
CA LEU A 26 2.60 11.30 8.88
C LEU A 26 3.95 11.22 8.17
N ASN A 27 3.99 11.27 6.84
CA ASN A 27 5.23 11.23 6.06
C ASN A 27 6.17 12.40 6.41
N ALA A 28 5.62 13.61 6.53
CA ALA A 28 6.40 14.78 6.92
C ALA A 28 6.93 14.65 8.35
N GLY A 29 6.11 14.12 9.28
CA GLY A 29 6.54 13.80 10.64
C GLY A 29 7.67 12.77 10.67
N PHE A 30 7.55 11.67 9.91
CA PHE A 30 8.59 10.64 9.79
C PHE A 30 9.89 11.17 9.20
N LYS A 31 9.83 12.10 8.25
CA LYS A 31 11.04 12.75 7.71
C LYS A 31 11.74 13.62 8.75
N LYS A 32 11.00 14.29 9.63
CA LYS A 32 11.54 15.24 10.62
C LYS A 32 11.87 14.65 11.99
N CYS A 33 11.36 13.46 12.33
CA CYS A 33 11.67 12.84 13.62
C CYS A 33 13.15 12.40 13.72
N SER A 34 13.70 12.44 14.93
CA SER A 34 15.10 12.11 15.23
C SER A 34 15.30 11.16 16.41
N GLY A 35 14.23 10.82 17.15
CA GLY A 35 14.32 9.87 18.27
C GLY A 35 14.46 8.44 17.79
N ASN A 36 15.09 7.58 18.61
CA ASN A 36 15.33 6.16 18.29
C ASN A 36 14.05 5.34 18.12
N VAL A 37 12.99 5.71 18.86
CA VAL A 37 11.65 5.14 18.73
C VAL A 37 10.70 6.27 18.35
N VAL A 38 9.89 6.02 17.33
CA VAL A 38 8.89 6.96 16.83
C VAL A 38 7.52 6.40 17.14
N LEU A 39 6.63 7.20 17.72
CA LEU A 39 5.25 6.83 17.97
C LEU A 39 4.29 7.74 17.22
N THR A 40 3.17 7.19 16.78
CA THR A 40 2.07 7.95 16.18
C THR A 40 0.83 7.82 17.06
N LEU A 41 0.17 8.94 17.34
CA LEU A 41 -1.05 9.02 18.14
C LEU A 41 -2.07 9.90 17.41
N ASP A 42 -3.35 9.54 17.45
CA ASP A 42 -4.41 10.40 16.92
C ASP A 42 -4.81 11.47 17.94
N ALA A 43 -5.06 12.69 17.48
CA ALA A 43 -5.36 13.86 18.34
C ALA A 43 -6.79 13.89 18.91
N ASP A 44 -7.55 12.79 18.81
CA ASP A 44 -8.95 12.71 19.21
C ASP A 44 -9.16 12.08 20.61
N LEU A 45 -8.05 11.93 21.35
CA LEU A 45 -7.99 11.41 22.74
C LEU A 45 -8.53 9.98 22.92
N GLN A 46 -8.73 9.24 21.81
CA GLN A 46 -9.22 7.87 21.88
C GLN A 46 -8.16 6.84 22.31
N ASP A 47 -6.89 7.20 22.13
CA ASP A 47 -5.73 6.36 22.44
C ASP A 47 -5.10 6.85 23.76
N ASP A 48 -4.66 5.93 24.62
CA ASP A 48 -4.17 6.24 25.97
C ASP A 48 -2.66 6.53 25.97
N PRO A 49 -2.21 7.76 26.29
CA PRO A 49 -0.77 8.07 26.35
C PRO A 49 -0.01 7.27 27.41
N LYS A 50 -0.68 6.72 28.43
CA LYS A 50 -0.02 5.88 29.46
C LYS A 50 0.53 4.57 28.90
N GLU A 51 0.08 4.15 27.71
CA GLU A 51 0.55 2.93 27.07
C GLU A 51 1.86 3.13 26.29
N ILE A 52 2.34 4.37 26.14
CA ILE A 52 3.54 4.72 25.35
C ILE A 52 4.76 3.90 25.78
N ASP A 53 5.00 3.75 27.09
CA ASP A 53 6.17 3.03 27.61
C ASP A 53 6.17 1.55 27.18
N SER A 54 5.00 0.91 27.21
CA SER A 54 4.84 -0.49 26.75
C SER A 54 5.15 -0.66 25.26
N PHE A 55 4.80 0.33 24.44
CA PHE A 55 5.16 0.34 23.02
C PHE A 55 6.68 0.49 22.82
N ILE A 56 7.32 1.41 23.56
CA ILE A 56 8.77 1.64 23.49
C ILE A 56 9.53 0.35 23.83
N ASP A 57 9.17 -0.31 24.93
CA ASP A 57 9.80 -1.56 25.35
C ASP A 57 9.64 -2.65 24.30
N LYS A 58 8.44 -2.78 23.71
CA LYS A 58 8.18 -3.80 22.69
C LYS A 58 8.91 -3.54 21.37
N VAL A 59 9.08 -2.27 20.98
CA VAL A 59 9.91 -1.90 19.82
C VAL A 59 11.36 -2.28 20.07
N ARG A 60 11.90 -1.97 21.26
CA ARG A 60 13.28 -2.33 21.64
C ARG A 60 13.50 -3.84 21.64
N GLN A 61 12.54 -4.62 22.12
CA GLN A 61 12.62 -6.09 22.12
C GLN A 61 12.53 -6.71 20.73
N THR A 62 11.62 -6.23 19.89
CA THR A 62 11.34 -6.85 18.59
C THR A 62 12.19 -6.28 17.46
N ASN A 63 12.81 -5.12 17.67
CA ASN A 63 13.42 -4.28 16.64
C ASN A 63 12.51 -4.13 15.41
N GLY A 64 11.24 -3.84 15.66
CA GLY A 64 10.20 -3.88 14.65
C GLY A 64 9.02 -2.99 15.00
N LEU A 65 8.09 -2.86 14.05
CA LEU A 65 6.86 -2.12 14.26
C LEU A 65 5.97 -2.84 15.28
N VAL A 66 5.40 -2.05 16.19
CA VAL A 66 4.39 -2.48 17.16
C VAL A 66 3.09 -1.74 16.87
N SER A 67 2.04 -2.47 16.49
CA SER A 67 0.71 -1.90 16.21
C SER A 67 -0.23 -2.12 17.38
N GLY A 68 -0.97 -1.08 17.78
CA GLY A 68 -2.04 -1.26 18.75
C GLY A 68 -3.17 -2.12 18.19
N TRP A 69 -3.76 -2.96 19.05
CA TRP A 69 -4.94 -3.75 18.76
C TRP A 69 -6.07 -3.38 19.70
N LYS A 70 -7.10 -2.75 19.12
CA LYS A 70 -8.35 -2.39 19.81
C LYS A 70 -9.21 -3.64 19.99
N LYS A 71 -8.93 -4.45 21.02
CA LYS A 71 -9.62 -5.73 21.28
C LYS A 71 -11.12 -5.53 21.50
N ASN A 72 -11.49 -4.55 22.32
CA ASN A 72 -12.87 -4.20 22.64
C ASN A 72 -13.32 -2.97 21.83
N ARG A 73 -13.75 -3.18 20.57
CA ARG A 73 -14.28 -2.09 19.73
C ARG A 73 -15.72 -1.76 20.13
N LEU A 74 -15.95 -0.50 20.46
CA LEU A 74 -17.29 0.08 20.70
C LEU A 74 -17.98 0.57 19.41
N ASP A 75 -17.53 0.09 18.25
CA ASP A 75 -18.07 0.44 16.93
C ASP A 75 -19.36 -0.33 16.61
N SER A 76 -20.22 0.24 15.76
CA SER A 76 -21.41 -0.43 15.19
C SER A 76 -21.06 -1.78 14.53
N LEU A 77 -21.98 -2.76 14.60
CA LEU A 77 -21.81 -4.11 14.02
C LEU A 77 -21.33 -4.10 12.56
N SER A 78 -21.89 -3.24 11.72
CA SER A 78 -21.51 -3.11 10.30
C SER A 78 -20.02 -2.75 10.12
N LYS A 79 -19.51 -1.77 10.88
CA LYS A 79 -18.10 -1.38 10.86
C LYS A 79 -17.17 -2.50 11.37
N ARG A 80 -17.62 -3.25 12.39
CA ARG A 80 -16.86 -4.39 12.93
C ARG A 80 -16.71 -5.50 11.90
N ILE A 81 -17.78 -5.84 11.18
CA ILE A 81 -17.74 -6.88 10.12
C ILE A 81 -16.80 -6.44 8.98
N GLN A 82 -16.93 -5.20 8.50
CA GLN A 82 -16.07 -4.66 7.43
C GLN A 82 -14.60 -4.68 7.84
N SER A 83 -14.28 -4.24 9.06
CA SER A 83 -12.91 -4.28 9.57
C SER A 83 -12.38 -5.72 9.68
N LYS A 84 -13.22 -6.68 10.09
CA LYS A 84 -12.83 -8.10 10.17
C LYS A 84 -12.50 -8.66 8.79
N ILE A 85 -13.32 -8.38 7.78
CA ILE A 85 -13.06 -8.80 6.39
C ILE A 85 -11.78 -8.17 5.87
N PHE A 86 -11.62 -6.85 6.02
CA PHE A 86 -10.41 -6.13 5.58
C PHE A 86 -9.14 -6.70 6.23
N ASN A 87 -9.14 -6.85 7.56
CA ASN A 87 -8.00 -7.41 8.27
C ASN A 87 -7.77 -8.88 7.87
N PHE A 88 -8.82 -9.68 7.64
CA PHE A 88 -8.67 -11.07 7.17
C PHE A 88 -7.99 -11.15 5.80
N VAL A 89 -8.47 -10.37 4.83
CA VAL A 89 -7.89 -10.29 3.48
C VAL A 89 -6.43 -9.86 3.57
N LEU A 90 -6.10 -8.84 4.37
CA LEU A 90 -4.72 -8.40 4.56
C LEU A 90 -3.84 -9.47 5.19
N ARG A 91 -4.29 -10.15 6.24
CA ARG A 91 -3.52 -11.24 6.86
C ARG A 91 -3.22 -12.35 5.86
N PHE A 92 -4.22 -12.75 5.08
CA PHE A 92 -4.07 -13.81 4.09
C PHE A 92 -3.09 -13.42 2.98
N LEU A 93 -3.21 -12.20 2.43
CA LEU A 93 -2.39 -11.75 1.29
C LEU A 93 -0.97 -11.35 1.68
N THR A 94 -0.74 -10.92 2.92
CA THR A 94 0.56 -10.39 3.38
C THR A 94 1.33 -11.34 4.29
N GLY A 95 0.66 -12.37 4.82
CA GLY A 95 1.20 -13.26 5.85
C GLY A 95 1.55 -12.55 7.16
N ILE A 96 1.09 -11.32 7.39
CA ILE A 96 1.27 -10.61 8.66
C ILE A 96 0.19 -11.07 9.63
N ARG A 97 0.58 -11.56 10.81
CA ARG A 97 -0.34 -12.05 11.85
C ARG A 97 -0.62 -10.94 12.88
N ILE A 98 -1.35 -9.91 12.47
CA ILE A 98 -1.90 -8.89 13.39
C ILE A 98 -3.41 -8.77 13.24
N HIS A 99 -4.09 -8.36 14.30
CA HIS A 99 -5.54 -8.26 14.36
C HIS A 99 -6.07 -6.94 13.79
N ASP A 100 -5.31 -5.86 13.88
CA ASP A 100 -5.73 -4.53 13.43
C ASP A 100 -4.61 -3.76 12.69
N PHE A 101 -4.74 -3.67 11.36
CA PHE A 101 -3.83 -2.89 10.53
C PHE A 101 -4.12 -1.38 10.59
N ASN A 102 -5.37 -1.01 10.90
CA ASN A 102 -5.88 0.36 10.80
C ASN A 102 -5.70 1.18 12.08
N CYS A 103 -5.19 0.59 13.16
CA CYS A 103 -4.92 1.32 14.39
C CYS A 103 -3.97 2.50 14.13
N GLY A 104 -4.32 3.69 14.62
CA GLY A 104 -3.48 4.89 14.53
C GLY A 104 -2.30 4.85 15.51
N PHE A 105 -2.50 4.20 16.66
CA PHE A 105 -1.48 4.05 17.68
C PHE A 105 -0.48 2.96 17.30
N LYS A 106 0.72 3.39 16.91
CA LYS A 106 1.79 2.53 16.42
C LYS A 106 3.14 3.08 16.87
N ALA A 107 4.09 2.18 17.11
CA ALA A 107 5.48 2.54 17.42
C ALA A 107 6.44 1.83 16.47
N TYR A 108 7.52 2.53 16.13
CA TYR A 108 8.47 2.13 15.10
C TYR A 108 9.90 2.36 15.58
N PRO A 109 10.87 1.51 15.18
CA PRO A 109 12.26 1.94 15.17
C PRO A 109 12.44 3.05 14.12
N VAL A 110 13.31 4.02 14.39
CA VAL A 110 13.51 5.19 13.52
C VAL A 110 13.89 4.78 12.10
N GLU A 111 14.67 3.72 11.94
CA GLU A 111 15.10 3.19 10.66
C GLU A 111 13.91 2.75 9.79
N ALA A 112 12.90 2.12 10.40
CA ALA A 112 11.71 1.68 9.67
C ALA A 112 10.92 2.86 9.11
N VAL A 113 10.81 3.98 9.83
CA VAL A 113 10.08 5.15 9.33
C VAL A 113 10.87 5.95 8.28
N LYS A 114 12.21 5.92 8.34
CA LYS A 114 13.06 6.57 7.32
C LYS A 114 13.05 5.83 5.98
N MET A 115 12.80 4.52 5.98
CA MET A 115 12.77 3.68 4.77
C MET A 115 11.40 3.64 4.08
N ILE A 116 10.35 4.21 4.66
CA ILE A 116 9.01 4.22 4.07
C ILE A 116 8.67 5.61 3.53
N ASN A 117 7.98 5.64 2.39
CA ASN A 117 7.36 6.83 1.85
C ASN A 117 5.85 6.59 1.75
N ILE A 118 5.06 7.33 2.52
CA ILE A 118 3.60 7.16 2.59
C ILE A 118 2.88 8.36 1.99
N TYR A 119 1.92 8.09 1.11
CA TYR A 119 1.10 9.09 0.43
C TYR A 119 -0.33 8.58 0.24
N GLY A 120 -1.27 9.48 -0.07
CA GLY A 120 -2.67 9.11 -0.33
C GLY A 120 -3.32 8.30 0.79
N GLY A 121 -3.74 7.06 0.51
CA GLY A 121 -4.35 6.12 1.47
C GLY A 121 -3.37 5.20 2.22
N LEU A 122 -2.07 5.30 1.96
CA LEU A 122 -1.08 4.27 2.34
C LEU A 122 -0.80 4.16 3.85
N HIS A 123 -1.18 5.13 4.67
CA HIS A 123 -1.04 5.06 6.14
C HIS A 123 -1.67 3.80 6.77
N ARG A 124 -2.69 3.19 6.12
CA ARG A 124 -3.33 1.95 6.56
C ARG A 124 -2.45 0.72 6.37
N PHE A 125 -1.52 0.79 5.42
CA PHE A 125 -0.68 -0.32 5.00
C PHE A 125 0.77 -0.19 5.47
N ILE A 126 1.05 0.75 6.37
CA ILE A 126 2.37 0.89 7.00
C ILE A 126 2.92 -0.45 7.51
N PRO A 127 2.13 -1.32 8.19
CA PRO A 127 2.65 -2.62 8.62
C PRO A 127 3.19 -3.48 7.47
N ILE A 128 2.58 -3.39 6.28
CA ILE A 128 3.01 -4.13 5.10
C ILE A 128 4.30 -3.53 4.54
N LEU A 129 4.39 -2.20 4.46
CA LEU A 129 5.59 -1.50 3.99
C LEU A 129 6.79 -1.79 4.89
N VAL A 130 6.60 -1.70 6.21
CA VAL A 130 7.65 -1.96 7.19
C VAL A 130 8.13 -3.42 7.13
N LYS A 131 7.21 -4.39 7.01
CA LYS A 131 7.59 -5.80 6.84
C LYS A 131 8.34 -6.06 5.53
N ASN A 132 7.95 -5.40 4.43
CA ASN A 132 8.62 -5.56 3.15
C ASN A 132 10.07 -5.05 3.21
N ASN A 133 10.35 -4.05 4.04
CA ASN A 133 11.71 -3.55 4.32
C ASN A 133 12.48 -4.43 5.34
N GLY A 134 11.98 -5.64 5.67
CA GLY A 134 12.68 -6.62 6.50
C GLY A 134 12.43 -6.52 8.01
N PHE A 135 11.65 -5.54 8.47
CA PHE A 135 11.37 -5.39 9.90
C PHE A 135 10.29 -6.37 10.39
N LYS A 136 10.37 -6.74 11.66
CA LYS A 136 9.30 -7.50 12.34
C LYS A 136 8.08 -6.60 12.54
N VAL A 137 6.90 -7.22 12.54
CA VAL A 137 5.63 -6.56 12.87
C VAL A 137 4.98 -7.35 13.99
N SER A 138 4.69 -6.67 15.08
CA SER A 138 4.05 -7.20 16.27
C SER A 138 2.87 -6.32 16.69
N GLU A 139 2.11 -6.78 17.66
CA GLU A 139 0.96 -6.06 18.18
C GLU A 139 0.95 -6.02 19.70
N LEU A 140 0.30 -4.98 20.25
CA LEU A 140 -0.02 -4.85 21.67
C LEU A 140 -1.52 -4.58 21.83
N ILE A 141 -2.14 -5.16 22.84
CA ILE A 141 -3.53 -4.85 23.18
C ILE A 141 -3.54 -3.44 23.76
N VAL A 142 -4.42 -2.59 23.23
CA VAL A 142 -4.60 -1.21 23.69
C VAL A 142 -6.01 -0.99 24.21
N ASN A 143 -6.15 -0.16 25.23
CA ASN A 143 -7.44 0.28 25.74
C ASN A 143 -8.01 1.35 24.81
N HIS A 144 -9.19 1.09 24.24
CA HIS A 144 -9.82 2.02 23.32
C HIS A 144 -10.92 2.81 24.01
N ARG A 145 -10.70 4.12 24.17
CA ARG A 145 -11.67 5.03 24.79
C ARG A 145 -12.70 5.51 23.75
N LYS A 146 -13.90 5.85 24.23
CA LYS A 146 -14.91 6.53 23.40
C LYS A 146 -14.37 7.90 23.00
N ARG A 147 -14.69 8.35 21.78
CA ARG A 147 -14.35 9.70 21.32
C ARG A 147 -15.16 10.72 22.13
N GLU A 148 -14.48 11.66 22.76
CA GLU A 148 -15.12 12.74 23.54
C GLU A 148 -15.53 13.92 22.64
N HIS A 149 -14.79 14.18 21.55
CA HIS A 149 -15.05 15.30 20.64
C HIS A 149 -14.98 14.92 19.15
N GLY A 150 -15.99 15.34 18.37
CA GLY A 150 -16.01 15.28 16.91
C GLY A 150 -16.77 14.10 16.28
N ASN A 151 -17.25 14.29 15.04
CA ASN A 151 -17.96 13.27 14.25
C ASN A 151 -17.00 12.40 13.41
N SER A 152 -17.33 11.11 13.26
CA SER A 152 -16.52 10.17 12.48
C SER A 152 -16.52 10.53 10.98
N LYS A 153 -15.37 10.97 10.45
CA LYS A 153 -15.16 11.27 9.02
C LYS A 153 -14.94 10.01 8.15
N TYR A 154 -15.42 8.84 8.58
CA TYR A 154 -15.26 7.56 7.86
C TYR A 154 -16.53 7.23 7.06
N THR A 155 -16.50 7.51 5.75
CA THR A 155 -17.59 7.26 4.81
C THR A 155 -17.37 5.95 4.03
N LYS A 156 -18.45 5.31 3.55
CA LYS A 156 -18.41 4.06 2.76
C LYS A 156 -17.51 4.14 1.50
N SER A 157 -17.36 5.31 0.86
CA SER A 157 -16.46 5.47 -0.30
C SER A 157 -15.00 5.16 0.03
N ARG A 158 -14.58 5.37 1.28
CA ARG A 158 -13.22 5.15 1.76
C ARG A 158 -12.81 3.67 1.80
N ILE A 159 -13.79 2.77 1.69
CA ILE A 159 -13.60 1.30 1.60
C ILE A 159 -13.21 0.92 0.18
N PHE A 160 -13.93 1.40 -0.84
CA PHE A 160 -13.57 1.18 -2.24
C PHE A 160 -12.17 1.73 -2.53
N HIS A 161 -11.87 2.94 -2.05
CA HIS A 161 -10.51 3.47 -2.13
C HIS A 161 -9.50 2.58 -1.39
N GLY A 162 -9.83 2.05 -0.20
CA GLY A 162 -8.93 1.14 0.52
C GLY A 162 -8.71 -0.22 -0.17
N PHE A 163 -9.68 -0.72 -0.93
CA PHE A 163 -9.53 -1.93 -1.75
C PHE A 163 -8.63 -1.66 -2.96
N PHE A 164 -8.86 -0.55 -3.68
CA PHE A 164 -7.97 -0.14 -4.76
C PHE A 164 -6.57 0.18 -4.23
N ASP A 165 -6.41 0.83 -3.09
CA ASP A 165 -5.11 1.08 -2.45
C ASP A 165 -4.40 -0.25 -2.11
N LEU A 166 -5.13 -1.29 -1.72
CA LEU A 166 -4.56 -2.62 -1.48
C LEU A 166 -4.13 -3.29 -2.79
N ILE A 167 -4.95 -3.22 -3.84
CA ILE A 167 -4.57 -3.66 -5.19
C ILE A 167 -3.31 -2.92 -5.61
N THR A 168 -3.29 -1.59 -5.49
CA THR A 168 -2.13 -0.74 -5.76
C THR A 168 -0.92 -1.24 -4.98
N LEU A 169 -1.02 -1.46 -3.66
CA LEU A 169 0.13 -1.90 -2.87
C LEU A 169 0.65 -3.30 -3.25
N MET A 170 -0.26 -4.26 -3.50
CA MET A 170 0.12 -5.60 -3.93
C MET A 170 0.71 -5.60 -5.33
N PHE A 171 0.11 -4.80 -6.22
CA PHE A 171 0.58 -4.58 -7.58
C PHE A 171 1.96 -3.93 -7.58
N PHE A 172 2.14 -2.90 -6.76
CA PHE A 172 3.40 -2.19 -6.60
C PHE A 172 4.49 -3.12 -6.06
N LYS A 173 4.17 -3.99 -5.09
CA LYS A 173 5.13 -4.95 -4.54
C LYS A 173 5.67 -5.93 -5.58
N LYS A 174 4.81 -6.47 -6.46
CA LYS A 174 5.18 -7.56 -7.38
C LYS A 174 5.54 -7.08 -8.78
N TYR A 175 4.91 -6.01 -9.24
CA TYR A 175 4.93 -5.59 -10.64
C TYR A 175 5.52 -4.20 -10.88
N LEU A 176 5.83 -3.38 -9.86
CA LEU A 176 6.70 -2.22 -10.12
C LEU A 176 8.14 -2.61 -10.36
N THR A 177 8.61 -3.75 -9.84
CA THR A 177 10.00 -4.16 -10.08
C THR A 177 10.20 -4.82 -11.43
N ARG A 178 9.11 -5.30 -12.05
CA ARG A 178 9.06 -6.04 -13.33
C ARG A 178 7.69 -5.90 -14.02
N PRO A 179 7.23 -4.69 -14.38
CA PRO A 179 5.90 -4.46 -14.97
C PRO A 179 5.68 -5.21 -16.29
N LEU A 180 6.73 -5.49 -17.05
CA LEU A 180 6.64 -6.28 -18.28
C LEU A 180 6.09 -7.69 -18.03
N HIS A 181 6.40 -8.32 -16.89
CA HIS A 181 5.91 -9.66 -16.60
C HIS A 181 4.39 -9.73 -16.44
N LEU A 182 3.72 -8.63 -16.08
CA LEU A 182 2.26 -8.62 -15.98
C LEU A 182 1.61 -8.25 -17.29
N PHE A 183 1.85 -7.03 -17.76
CA PHE A 183 1.19 -6.53 -18.96
C PHE A 183 1.70 -7.24 -20.21
N GLY A 184 2.99 -7.60 -20.24
CA GLY A 184 3.57 -8.38 -21.33
C GLY A 184 3.09 -9.83 -21.36
N SER A 185 2.93 -10.52 -20.22
CA SER A 185 2.40 -11.90 -20.24
C SER A 185 0.93 -11.94 -20.64
N LEU A 186 0.11 -11.03 -20.11
CA LEU A 186 -1.29 -10.90 -20.50
C LEU A 186 -1.41 -10.47 -21.98
N GLY A 187 -0.61 -9.49 -22.40
CA GLY A 187 -0.55 -9.02 -23.79
C GLY A 187 -0.15 -10.13 -24.75
N LEU A 188 0.88 -10.92 -24.41
CA LEU A 188 1.33 -12.07 -25.20
C LEU A 188 0.25 -13.14 -25.28
N LEU A 189 -0.44 -13.45 -24.18
CA LEU A 189 -1.53 -14.42 -24.17
C LEU A 189 -2.67 -13.97 -25.11
N LEU A 190 -3.12 -12.73 -24.98
CA LEU A 190 -4.18 -12.16 -25.83
C LEU A 190 -3.77 -12.14 -27.30
N PHE A 191 -2.52 -11.75 -27.57
CA PHE A 191 -1.95 -11.76 -28.91
C PHE A 191 -1.94 -13.16 -29.51
N LEU A 192 -1.46 -14.18 -28.78
CA LEU A 192 -1.43 -15.57 -29.24
C LEU A 192 -2.83 -16.11 -29.53
N VAL A 193 -3.81 -15.84 -28.65
CA VAL A 193 -5.21 -16.21 -28.91
C VAL A 193 -5.75 -15.51 -30.15
N GLY A 194 -5.45 -14.22 -30.32
CA GLY A 194 -5.81 -13.46 -31.52
C GLY A 194 -5.18 -14.06 -32.79
N VAL A 195 -3.90 -14.42 -32.75
CA VAL A 195 -3.19 -15.08 -33.86
C VAL A 195 -3.85 -16.42 -34.18
N MET A 196 -4.14 -17.27 -33.18
CA MET A 196 -4.77 -18.57 -33.40
C MET A 196 -6.15 -18.45 -34.07
N ILE A 197 -6.98 -17.49 -33.63
CA ILE A 197 -8.29 -17.22 -34.25
C ILE A 197 -8.12 -16.80 -35.70
N ASN A 198 -7.19 -15.87 -35.99
CA ASN A 198 -6.97 -15.39 -37.35
C ASN A 198 -6.36 -16.46 -38.26
N ILE A 199 -5.46 -17.31 -37.76
CA ILE A 199 -4.93 -18.47 -38.52
C ILE A 199 -6.05 -19.45 -38.84
N TYR A 200 -6.89 -19.80 -37.86
CA TYR A 200 -8.04 -20.68 -38.07
C TYR A 200 -8.98 -20.15 -39.16
N LEU A 201 -9.30 -18.85 -39.11
CA LEU A 201 -10.09 -18.18 -40.15
C LEU A 201 -9.36 -18.21 -41.51
N THR A 202 -8.06 -17.92 -41.54
CA THR A 202 -7.27 -17.94 -42.77
C THR A 202 -7.29 -19.32 -43.44
N ILE A 203 -7.18 -20.41 -42.66
CA ILE A 203 -7.26 -21.79 -43.19
C ILE A 203 -8.64 -22.07 -43.79
N ASN A 204 -9.72 -21.69 -43.09
CA ASN A 204 -11.08 -21.84 -43.61
C ASN A 204 -11.31 -21.09 -44.92
N TRP A 205 -10.69 -19.91 -45.05
CA TRP A 205 -10.75 -19.13 -46.28
C TRP A 205 -10.08 -19.86 -47.45
N PHE A 206 -8.91 -20.46 -47.24
CA PHE A 206 -8.25 -21.30 -48.25
C PHE A 206 -9.05 -22.57 -48.61
N ASN A 207 -9.85 -23.10 -47.68
CA ASN A 207 -10.76 -24.22 -47.92
C ASN A 207 -12.06 -23.82 -48.67
N GLY A 208 -12.15 -22.58 -49.16
CA GLY A 208 -13.29 -22.09 -49.95
C GLY A 208 -14.47 -21.55 -49.13
N ILE A 209 -14.34 -21.49 -47.79
CA ILE A 209 -15.34 -20.86 -46.93
C ILE A 209 -15.12 -19.35 -46.95
N TRP A 210 -15.96 -18.63 -47.69
CA TRP A 210 -15.88 -17.17 -47.75
C TRP A 210 -16.18 -16.53 -46.40
N ILE A 211 -15.16 -15.92 -45.81
CA ILE A 211 -15.27 -15.19 -44.55
C ILE A 211 -15.75 -13.79 -44.87
N THR A 212 -17.05 -13.57 -44.69
CA THR A 212 -17.63 -12.23 -44.75
C THR A 212 -17.44 -11.54 -43.39
N PRO A 213 -16.64 -10.47 -43.29
CA PRO A 213 -16.28 -9.88 -41.99
C PRO A 213 -17.51 -9.48 -41.15
N PHE A 214 -18.52 -8.87 -41.78
CA PHE A 214 -19.76 -8.44 -41.12
C PHE A 214 -20.63 -9.58 -40.56
N LYS A 215 -20.46 -10.81 -41.05
CA LYS A 215 -21.21 -11.99 -40.58
C LYS A 215 -20.43 -12.86 -39.60
N ASN A 216 -19.15 -12.56 -39.37
CA ASN A 216 -18.26 -13.37 -38.55
C ASN A 216 -17.71 -12.55 -37.37
N PRO A 217 -18.41 -12.50 -36.23
CA PRO A 217 -17.94 -11.81 -35.01
C PRO A 217 -16.54 -12.27 -34.55
N LEU A 218 -16.18 -13.53 -34.84
CA LEU A 218 -14.87 -14.12 -34.58
C LEU A 218 -13.73 -13.37 -35.26
N PHE A 219 -13.94 -12.81 -36.46
CA PHE A 219 -12.92 -12.03 -37.15
C PHE A 219 -12.60 -10.74 -36.37
N PHE A 220 -13.64 -9.99 -35.97
CA PHE A 220 -13.46 -8.79 -35.17
C PHE A 220 -12.86 -9.08 -33.79
N LEU A 221 -13.26 -10.19 -33.17
CA LEU A 221 -12.65 -10.63 -31.90
C LEU A 221 -11.16 -10.94 -32.07
N GLY A 222 -10.79 -11.69 -33.12
CA GLY A 222 -9.39 -11.99 -33.41
C GLY A 222 -8.56 -10.73 -33.64
N LEU A 223 -9.07 -9.79 -34.44
CA LEU A 223 -8.43 -8.50 -34.71
C LEU A 223 -8.30 -7.66 -33.43
N LEU A 224 -9.36 -7.57 -32.63
CA LEU A 224 -9.38 -6.84 -31.36
C LEU A 224 -8.33 -7.41 -30.39
N LEU A 225 -8.25 -8.74 -30.27
CA LEU A 225 -7.28 -9.42 -29.40
C LEU A 225 -5.83 -9.18 -29.85
N LEU A 226 -5.56 -9.12 -31.15
CA LEU A 226 -4.25 -8.73 -31.67
C LEU A 226 -3.87 -7.30 -31.26
N ILE A 227 -4.78 -6.35 -31.49
CA ILE A 227 -4.56 -4.93 -31.18
C ILE A 227 -4.34 -4.75 -29.67
N ILE A 228 -5.24 -5.31 -28.84
CA ILE A 228 -5.13 -5.23 -27.38
C ILE A 228 -3.86 -5.94 -26.90
N GLY A 229 -3.52 -7.09 -27.47
CA GLY A 229 -2.30 -7.83 -27.11
C GLY A 229 -1.03 -7.00 -27.30
N VAL A 230 -0.89 -6.36 -28.47
CA VAL A 230 0.25 -5.46 -28.78
C VAL A 230 0.25 -4.23 -27.88
N GLN A 231 -0.92 -3.64 -27.61
CA GLN A 231 -1.04 -2.49 -26.70
C GLN A 231 -0.58 -2.82 -25.27
N PHE A 232 -1.07 -3.93 -24.71
CA PHE A 232 -0.68 -4.38 -23.37
C PHE A 232 0.81 -4.69 -23.29
N PHE A 233 1.38 -5.35 -24.30
CA PHE A 233 2.82 -5.62 -24.36
C PHE A 233 3.64 -4.32 -24.40
N SER A 234 3.22 -3.36 -25.21
CA SER A 234 3.86 -2.04 -25.34
C SER A 234 3.80 -1.25 -24.03
N ILE A 235 2.66 -1.24 -23.35
CA ILE A 235 2.49 -0.62 -22.02
C ILE A 235 3.45 -1.26 -21.01
N GLY A 236 3.57 -2.59 -21.02
CA GLY A 236 4.52 -3.32 -20.18
C GLY A 236 5.96 -2.85 -20.36
N LEU A 237 6.41 -2.70 -21.61
CA LEU A 237 7.74 -2.19 -21.94
C LEU A 237 7.95 -0.74 -21.47
N VAL A 238 6.98 0.14 -21.74
CA VAL A 238 7.06 1.54 -21.30
C VAL A 238 7.15 1.65 -19.78
N CYS A 239 6.35 0.86 -19.05
CA CYS A 239 6.44 0.82 -17.60
C CYS A 239 7.80 0.31 -17.10
N GLU A 240 8.39 -0.70 -17.75
CA GLU A 240 9.71 -1.25 -17.38
C GLU A 240 10.81 -0.19 -17.54
N LEU A 241 10.76 0.59 -18.63
CA LEU A 241 11.68 1.71 -18.86
C LEU A 241 11.56 2.78 -17.76
N ILE A 242 10.34 3.20 -17.43
CA ILE A 242 10.10 4.21 -16.37
C ILE A 242 10.63 3.74 -15.02
N VAL A 243 10.44 2.46 -14.69
CA VAL A 243 10.94 1.87 -13.45
C VAL A 243 12.46 1.88 -13.41
N ASN A 244 13.12 1.46 -14.48
CA ASN A 244 14.58 1.40 -14.53
C ASN A 244 15.21 2.80 -14.45
N ILE A 245 14.60 3.80 -15.07
CA ILE A 245 15.03 5.21 -14.95
C ILE A 245 14.95 5.69 -13.49
N ASN A 246 13.89 5.32 -12.75
CA ASN A 246 13.69 5.77 -11.38
C ASN A 246 14.53 4.98 -10.34
N LYS A 247 14.86 3.71 -10.59
CA LYS A 247 15.69 2.90 -9.68
C LYS A 247 17.07 3.51 -9.43
N ASN A 248 17.65 4.19 -10.43
CA ASN A 248 18.97 4.83 -10.32
C ASN A 248 19.05 6.01 -9.32
N LYS A 249 17.98 6.35 -8.61
CA LYS A 249 17.95 7.49 -7.65
C LYS A 249 17.87 7.10 -6.18
N ASN A 250 17.76 5.81 -5.84
CA ASN A 250 17.68 5.38 -4.45
C ASN A 250 19.06 4.91 -3.96
N ILE A 251 19.67 5.73 -3.09
CA ILE A 251 20.86 5.36 -2.32
C ILE A 251 20.44 4.25 -1.34
N ASP A 252 21.14 3.12 -1.38
CA ASP A 252 20.94 2.04 -0.41
C ASP A 252 21.34 2.53 0.99
N ILE A 253 20.37 2.64 1.89
CA ILE A 253 20.64 2.84 3.31
C ILE A 253 20.93 1.45 3.90
N ALA A 254 22.13 0.94 3.63
CA ALA A 254 22.65 -0.27 4.25
C ALA A 254 23.49 0.10 5.48
N ARG A 255 23.43 -0.73 6.53
CA ARG A 255 24.43 -0.67 7.60
C ARG A 255 25.65 -1.45 7.14
N TYR A 256 26.70 -0.72 6.83
CA TYR A 256 28.01 -1.26 6.51
C TYR A 256 28.74 -1.56 7.82
N PHE A 257 29.20 -2.79 8.00
CA PHE A 257 30.06 -3.19 9.12
C PHE A 257 31.36 -3.70 8.51
N ASN A 258 32.51 -3.21 9.00
CA ASN A 258 33.86 -3.56 8.50
C ASN A 258 34.04 -3.35 6.98
N PHE A 259 33.56 -2.23 6.44
CA PHE A 259 33.96 -1.79 5.09
C PHE A 259 35.22 -0.93 5.23
N GLU A 260 36.32 -1.60 5.53
CA GLU A 260 37.67 -1.11 5.26
C GLU A 260 38.22 -1.95 4.10
N GLU A 261 38.30 -1.32 2.92
CA GLU A 261 39.45 -1.33 2.01
C GLU A 261 39.43 -0.02 1.21
#